data_AF-A0A941NJU2-F1
#
_entry.id   AF-A0A941NJU2-F1
#
_cell.length_a   1.000
_cell.length_b   1.000
_cell.length_c   1.000
_cell.angle_alpha   90.00
_cell.angle_beta   90.00
_cell.angle_gamma   90.00
#
_symmetry.space_group_name_H-M   'P 1'
#
loop_
_entity.id
_entity.type
_entity.pdbx_description
1 polymer ?
#
loop_
_entity_poly.entity_id
_entity_poly.type
_entity_poly.pdbx_seq_one_letter_code
_entity_poly.pdbx_strand_id
1 'polypeptide(L)'
;MNATIPALREWRPRHFKLRIAGAVAHVTLARPEKKNPLTFDSYAELVQLFRAAAGDDTVKAFVLSGEGGNFCSGGDVFEIIGPLLEKDTKGLLNFTQMTGDLVKAMRACPQPIIAAVDGVCAGAGAILAMA
;
A
#
# COMPACT_ATOMS: atom_id res chain seq x y z
N MET A 1 -19.01 5.15 -19.03
CA MET A 1 -19.30 6.18 -18.01
C MET A 1 -18.02 6.38 -17.22
N ASN A 2 -17.29 7.46 -17.46
CA ASN A 2 -16.05 7.74 -16.73
C ASN A 2 -16.44 8.22 -15.32
N ALA A 3 -16.38 7.32 -14.34
CA ALA A 3 -16.35 7.75 -12.95
C ALA A 3 -15.11 8.64 -12.80
N THR A 4 -15.32 9.93 -12.52
CA THR A 4 -14.24 10.87 -12.22
C THR A 4 -13.52 10.33 -11.00
N ILE A 5 -12.33 9.79 -11.19
CA ILE A 5 -11.46 9.38 -10.09
C ILE A 5 -11.17 10.66 -9.31
N PRO A 6 -11.53 10.75 -8.01
CA PRO A 6 -11.25 11.93 -7.23
C PRO A 6 -9.74 12.21 -7.26
N ALA A 7 -9.36 13.48 -7.40
CA ALA A 7 -7.96 13.86 -7.38
C ALA A 7 -7.31 13.33 -6.09
N LEU A 8 -6.04 12.89 -6.14
CA LEU A 8 -5.39 12.26 -4.99
C LEU A 8 -5.37 13.18 -3.75
N ARG A 9 -5.46 14.50 -3.96
CA ARG A 9 -5.58 15.53 -2.91
C ARG A 9 -6.84 15.42 -2.07
N GLU A 10 -7.92 14.92 -2.63
CA GLU A 10 -9.21 14.77 -1.96
C GLU A 10 -9.36 13.40 -1.30
N TRP A 11 -8.48 12.45 -1.64
CA TRP A 11 -8.54 11.11 -1.05
C TRP A 11 -8.25 11.15 0.45
N ARG A 12 -9.13 10.48 1.20
CA ARG A 12 -8.98 10.18 2.63
C ARG A 12 -8.94 8.65 2.82
N PRO A 13 -7.75 8.03 2.70
CA PRO A 13 -7.62 6.60 2.96
C PRO A 13 -7.88 6.27 4.42
N ARG A 14 -8.38 5.07 4.71
CA ARG A 14 -8.69 4.59 6.06
C ARG A 14 -7.60 3.72 6.66
N HIS A 15 -6.79 3.05 5.84
CA HIS A 15 -5.85 2.01 6.27
C HIS A 15 -4.38 2.44 6.18
N PHE A 16 -4.10 3.64 5.68
CA PHE A 16 -2.80 4.31 5.74
C PHE A 16 -3.02 5.82 5.77
N LYS A 17 -1.97 6.60 6.04
CA LYS A 17 -2.02 8.06 5.99
C LYS A 17 -1.55 8.54 4.62
N LEU A 18 -2.26 9.51 4.04
CA LEU A 18 -1.88 10.19 2.81
C LEU A 18 -1.79 11.69 3.06
N ARG A 19 -0.66 12.29 2.71
CA ARG A 19 -0.45 13.74 2.76
C ARG A 19 0.24 14.19 1.48
N ILE A 20 -0.35 15.16 0.77
CA ILE A 20 0.26 15.74 -0.43
C ILE A 20 0.90 17.07 -0.07
N ALA A 21 2.20 17.19 -0.32
CA ALA A 21 2.99 18.40 -0.09
C ALA A 21 3.59 18.88 -1.41
N GLY A 22 3.11 20.02 -1.93
CA GLY A 22 3.43 20.44 -3.29
C GLY A 22 2.98 19.37 -4.29
N ALA A 23 3.93 18.78 -5.01
CA ALA A 23 3.70 17.72 -5.99
C ALA A 23 4.06 16.31 -5.49
N VAL A 24 4.42 16.15 -4.21
CA VAL A 24 4.84 14.86 -3.63
C VAL A 24 3.75 14.30 -2.74
N ALA A 25 3.34 13.05 -3.00
CA ALA A 25 2.41 12.31 -2.16
C ALA A 25 3.18 11.46 -1.14
N HIS A 26 2.99 11.75 0.13
CA HIS A 26 3.55 10.97 1.24
C HIS A 26 2.53 9.93 1.69
N VAL A 27 2.86 8.67 1.49
CA VAL A 27 2.11 7.50 1.94
C VAL A 27 2.82 6.95 3.17
N THR A 28 2.12 6.94 4.31
CA THR A 28 2.68 6.44 5.57
C THR A 28 1.82 5.28 6.05
N LEU A 29 2.42 4.08 6.07
CA LEU A 29 1.84 2.91 6.70
C LEU A 29 1.70 3.19 8.20
N ALA A 30 0.51 2.93 8.72
CA ALA A 30 0.13 3.22 10.11
C ALA A 30 0.03 1.92 10.91
N ARG A 31 -0.19 2.05 12.23
CA ARG A 31 -0.13 1.00 13.26
C ARG A 31 1.29 0.73 13.77
N PRO A 32 2.00 1.78 14.25
CA PRO A 32 3.38 1.66 14.71
C PRO A 32 3.55 0.66 15.86
N GLU A 33 2.53 0.48 16.70
CA GLU A 33 2.51 -0.47 17.82
C GLU A 33 2.68 -1.94 17.38
N LYS A 34 2.33 -2.24 16.12
CA LYS A 34 2.54 -3.54 15.48
C LYS A 34 3.61 -3.51 14.39
N LYS A 35 4.36 -2.40 14.25
CA LYS A 35 5.34 -2.18 13.18
C LYS A 35 4.72 -2.15 11.77
N ASN A 36 3.55 -1.52 11.65
CA ASN A 36 2.87 -1.20 10.40
C ASN A 36 2.58 -2.42 9.49
N PRO A 37 1.90 -3.47 9.99
CA PRO A 37 1.57 -4.64 9.18
C PRO A 37 0.46 -4.33 8.16
N LEU A 38 0.47 -5.07 7.05
CA LEU A 38 -0.54 -4.99 5.99
C LEU A 38 -1.72 -5.93 6.29
N THR A 39 -2.93 -5.44 6.03
CA THR A 39 -4.20 -6.16 6.11
C THR A 39 -4.83 -6.29 4.72
N PHE A 40 -5.89 -7.10 4.57
CA PHE A 40 -6.63 -7.22 3.31
C PHE A 40 -7.09 -5.85 2.80
N ASP A 41 -7.63 -5.02 3.70
CA ASP A 41 -8.12 -3.69 3.35
C ASP A 41 -7.00 -2.73 2.97
N SER A 42 -5.84 -2.77 3.66
CA SER A 42 -4.71 -1.92 3.28
C SER A 42 -4.15 -2.31 1.91
N TYR A 43 -4.10 -3.61 1.58
CA TYR A 43 -3.72 -4.06 0.23
C TYR A 43 -4.67 -3.51 -0.83
N ALA A 44 -5.98 -3.66 -0.62
CA ALA A 44 -6.98 -3.19 -1.56
C ALA A 44 -6.93 -1.66 -1.76
N GLU A 45 -6.80 -0.89 -0.68
CA GLU A 45 -6.77 0.56 -0.73
C GLU A 45 -5.46 1.08 -1.37
N LEU A 46 -4.31 0.46 -1.10
CA LEU A 46 -3.04 0.79 -1.76
C LEU A 46 -3.07 0.47 -3.27
N VAL A 47 -3.68 -0.64 -3.68
CA VAL A 47 -3.87 -0.96 -5.11
C VAL A 47 -4.68 0.13 -5.79
N GLN A 48 -5.76 0.58 -5.16
CA GLN A 48 -6.57 1.67 -5.70
C GLN A 48 -5.72 2.93 -5.83
N LEU A 49 -4.89 3.26 -4.82
CA LEU A 49 -4.04 4.45 -4.83
C LEU A 49 -3.13 4.50 -6.04
N PHE A 50 -2.32 3.46 -6.23
CA PHE A 50 -1.34 3.45 -7.32
C PHE A 50 -1.99 3.33 -8.70
N ARG A 51 -3.17 2.72 -8.82
CA ARG A 51 -3.94 2.72 -10.07
C ARG A 51 -4.51 4.10 -10.40
N ALA A 52 -5.03 4.81 -9.40
CA ALA A 52 -5.58 6.15 -9.59
C ALA A 52 -4.50 7.18 -9.97
N ALA A 53 -3.25 6.96 -9.55
CA ALA A 53 -2.14 7.84 -9.84
C ALA A 53 -1.94 8.13 -11.34
N ALA A 54 -2.28 7.19 -12.22
CA ALA A 54 -2.20 7.39 -13.66
C ALA A 54 -3.13 8.51 -14.19
N GLY A 55 -4.19 8.84 -13.45
CA GLY A 55 -5.13 9.92 -13.78
C GLY A 55 -4.85 11.26 -13.08
N ASP A 56 -3.82 11.35 -12.23
CA ASP A 56 -3.48 12.57 -11.49
C ASP A 56 -2.17 13.18 -12.01
N ASP A 57 -2.27 14.29 -12.74
CA ASP A 57 -1.13 15.02 -13.27
C ASP A 57 -0.49 15.99 -12.26
N THR A 58 -1.10 16.17 -11.09
CA THR A 58 -0.63 17.10 -10.04
C THR A 58 0.39 16.45 -9.10
N VAL A 59 0.30 15.12 -8.91
CA VAL A 59 1.30 14.33 -8.18
C VAL A 59 2.41 13.89 -9.14
N LYS A 60 3.66 14.15 -8.76
CA LYS A 60 4.86 13.84 -9.54
C LYS A 60 5.75 12.78 -8.91
N ALA A 61 5.56 12.45 -7.64
CA ALA A 61 6.30 11.39 -6.95
C ALA A 61 5.54 10.90 -5.71
N PHE A 62 5.80 9.66 -5.32
CA PHE A 62 5.35 9.09 -4.06
C PHE A 62 6.54 8.83 -3.13
N VAL A 63 6.35 9.09 -1.83
CA VAL A 63 7.24 8.63 -0.77
C VAL A 63 6.45 7.67 0.11
N LEU A 64 6.82 6.39 0.10
CA LEU A 64 6.27 5.36 0.96
C LEU A 64 7.14 5.21 2.21
N SER A 65 6.53 5.23 3.38
CA SER A 65 7.21 5.19 4.69
C SER A 65 6.35 4.45 5.71
N GLY A 66 6.90 4.14 6.88
CA GLY A 66 6.16 3.65 8.04
C GLY A 66 6.23 4.61 9.22
N GLU A 67 5.19 4.63 10.05
CA GLU A 67 5.15 5.40 11.30
C GLU A 67 5.96 4.71 12.42
N GLY A 68 6.53 5.49 13.35
CA GLY A 68 7.11 4.94 14.59
C GLY A 68 8.44 4.20 14.42
N GLY A 69 9.30 4.63 13.49
CA GLY A 69 10.67 4.13 13.35
C GLY A 69 10.80 2.71 12.81
N ASN A 70 9.74 2.20 12.18
CA ASN A 70 9.75 0.91 11.48
C ASN A 70 8.99 1.09 10.16
N PHE A 71 9.46 0.46 9.08
CA PHE A 71 8.81 0.53 7.79
C PHE A 71 7.54 -0.32 7.74
N CYS A 72 7.69 -1.65 7.77
CA CYS A 72 6.60 -2.61 7.69
C CYS A 72 7.08 -4.02 8.06
N SER A 73 6.37 -4.68 8.98
CA SER A 73 6.66 -6.06 9.39
C SER A 73 6.11 -7.14 8.44
N GLY A 74 5.42 -6.77 7.37
CA GLY A 74 4.78 -7.71 6.43
C GLY A 74 3.26 -7.79 6.66
N GLY A 75 2.65 -8.95 6.35
CA GLY A 75 1.22 -9.16 6.59
C GLY A 75 0.91 -9.33 8.08
N ASP A 76 -0.22 -8.78 8.55
CA ASP A 76 -0.66 -8.95 9.94
C ASP A 76 -0.99 -10.42 10.22
N VAL A 77 -0.38 -11.01 11.25
CA VAL A 77 -0.53 -12.43 11.57
C VAL A 77 -1.98 -12.80 11.89
N PHE A 78 -2.70 -11.94 12.59
CA PHE A 78 -4.07 -12.22 13.03
C PHE A 78 -5.10 -11.86 11.95
N GLU A 79 -4.87 -10.78 11.20
CA GLU A 79 -5.80 -10.31 10.18
C GLU A 79 -5.54 -10.90 8.79
N ILE A 80 -4.38 -11.53 8.57
CA ILE A 80 -4.06 -12.27 7.35
C ILE A 80 -3.91 -13.77 7.65
N ILE A 81 -2.88 -14.18 8.40
CA ILE A 81 -2.50 -15.61 8.49
C ILE A 81 -3.63 -16.46 9.07
N GLY A 82 -4.25 -16.02 10.17
CA GLY A 82 -5.40 -16.71 10.77
C GLY A 82 -6.52 -16.96 9.75
N PRO A 83 -7.09 -15.92 9.12
CA PRO A 83 -8.11 -16.06 8.09
C PRO A 83 -7.71 -16.88 6.87
N LEU A 84 -6.41 -16.98 6.54
CA LEU A 84 -5.95 -17.79 5.41
C LEU A 84 -6.00 -19.30 5.71
N LEU A 85 -5.86 -19.72 6.96
CA LEU A 85 -5.93 -21.14 7.34
C LEU A 85 -7.31 -21.76 7.11
N GLU A 86 -8.35 -20.93 7.06
CA GLU A 86 -9.73 -21.35 6.81
C GLU A 86 -10.13 -21.30 5.33
N LYS A 87 -9.22 -20.83 4.44
CA LYS A 87 -9.52 -20.70 3.01
C LYS A 87 -9.21 -21.99 2.24
N ASP A 88 -10.03 -22.24 1.24
CA ASP A 88 -9.75 -23.23 0.21
C ASP A 88 -8.64 -22.75 -0.75
N THR A 89 -8.21 -23.61 -1.66
CA THR A 89 -7.18 -23.30 -2.66
C THR A 89 -7.52 -22.04 -3.47
N LYS A 90 -8.80 -21.83 -3.80
CA LYS A 90 -9.25 -20.65 -4.53
C LYS A 90 -9.08 -19.38 -3.69
N GLY A 91 -9.44 -19.42 -2.42
CA GLY A 91 -9.23 -18.31 -1.49
C GLY A 91 -7.76 -17.97 -1.28
N LEU A 92 -6.88 -18.97 -1.19
CA LEU A 92 -5.42 -18.77 -1.11
C LEU A 92 -4.85 -18.16 -2.40
N LEU A 93 -5.32 -18.61 -3.56
CA LEU A 93 -4.94 -18.04 -4.85
C LEU A 93 -5.39 -16.58 -4.97
N ASN A 94 -6.63 -16.27 -4.56
CA ASN A 94 -7.15 -14.90 -4.56
C ASN A 94 -6.30 -13.97 -3.67
N PHE A 95 -5.89 -14.43 -2.50
CA PHE A 95 -4.98 -13.67 -1.64
C PHE A 95 -3.63 -13.43 -2.32
N THR A 96 -3.03 -14.48 -2.89
CA THR A 96 -1.75 -14.38 -3.61
C THR A 96 -1.86 -13.38 -4.76
N GLN A 97 -2.93 -13.42 -5.55
CA GLN A 97 -3.20 -12.47 -6.62
C GLN A 97 -3.36 -11.04 -6.10
N MET A 98 -4.11 -10.83 -5.02
CA MET A 98 -4.27 -9.51 -4.39
C MET A 98 -2.93 -8.91 -3.97
N THR A 99 -2.04 -9.68 -3.32
CA THR A 99 -0.71 -9.19 -2.93
C THR A 99 0.15 -8.85 -4.16
N GLY A 100 0.09 -9.67 -5.21
CA GLY A 100 0.79 -9.41 -6.47
C GLY A 100 0.22 -8.22 -7.25
N ASP A 101 -1.07 -7.96 -7.14
CA ASP A 101 -1.73 -6.83 -7.81
C ASP A 101 -1.29 -5.48 -7.22
N LEU A 102 -0.94 -5.42 -5.93
CA LEU A 102 -0.31 -4.23 -5.36
C LEU A 102 1.05 -3.96 -5.99
N VAL A 103 1.91 -4.97 -6.08
CA VAL A 103 3.21 -4.82 -6.74
C VAL A 103 3.06 -4.40 -8.20
N LYS A 104 2.14 -5.03 -8.95
CA LYS A 104 1.86 -4.64 -10.34
C LYS A 104 1.36 -3.19 -10.44
N ALA A 105 0.48 -2.75 -9.53
CA ALA A 105 -0.01 -1.38 -9.51
C ALA A 105 1.12 -0.38 -9.23
N MET A 106 2.02 -0.68 -8.29
CA MET A 106 3.21 0.13 -8.02
C MET A 106 4.13 0.20 -9.25
N ARG A 107 4.41 -0.93 -9.90
CA ARG A 107 5.25 -0.99 -11.12
C ARG A 107 4.65 -0.26 -12.32
N ALA A 108 3.31 -0.23 -12.42
CA ALA A 108 2.59 0.45 -13.49
C ALA A 108 2.32 1.93 -13.20
N CYS A 109 2.59 2.39 -11.97
CA CYS A 109 2.44 3.79 -11.59
C CYS A 109 3.41 4.65 -12.42
N PRO A 110 2.93 5.69 -13.13
CA PRO A 110 3.81 6.51 -13.97
C PRO A 110 4.72 7.44 -13.15
N GLN A 111 4.33 7.76 -11.92
CA GLN A 111 5.15 8.53 -10.99
C GLN A 111 6.18 7.63 -10.28
N PRO A 112 7.42 8.09 -10.05
CA PRO A 112 8.39 7.37 -9.23
C PRO A 112 7.87 7.17 -7.80
N ILE A 113 8.13 5.97 -7.26
CA ILE A 113 7.85 5.61 -5.87
C ILE A 113 9.18 5.46 -5.13
N ILE A 114 9.35 6.19 -4.04
CA ILE A 114 10.55 6.15 -3.20
C ILE A 114 10.17 5.51 -1.86
N ALA A 115 10.80 4.39 -1.52
CA ALA A 115 10.66 3.79 -0.19
C ALA A 115 11.65 4.45 0.79
N ALA A 116 11.14 5.18 1.78
CA ALA A 116 11.90 5.69 2.90
C ALA A 116 11.88 4.67 4.03
N VAL A 117 12.85 3.75 4.02
CA VAL A 117 12.92 2.61 4.95
C VAL A 117 13.70 3.00 6.20
N ASP A 118 13.07 2.80 7.36
CA ASP A 118 13.68 2.85 8.69
C ASP A 118 13.28 1.59 9.47
N GLY A 119 14.15 1.11 10.37
CA GLY A 119 13.89 -0.06 11.20
C GLY A 119 13.44 -1.32 10.45
N VAL A 120 12.40 -1.99 10.96
CA VAL A 120 11.92 -3.28 10.42
C VAL A 120 11.30 -3.12 9.02
N CYS A 121 11.82 -3.89 8.06
CA CYS A 121 11.29 -4.04 6.72
C CYS A 121 11.34 -5.53 6.32
N ALA A 122 10.23 -6.24 6.45
CA ALA A 122 10.19 -7.70 6.33
C ALA A 122 8.99 -8.22 5.55
N GLY A 123 9.12 -9.42 4.98
CA GLY A 123 8.04 -10.08 4.22
C GLY A 123 7.48 -9.17 3.13
N ALA A 124 6.17 -8.95 3.15
CA ALA A 124 5.52 -8.03 2.22
C ALA A 124 6.06 -6.59 2.29
N GLY A 125 6.51 -6.12 3.46
CA GLY A 125 7.15 -4.81 3.61
C GLY A 125 8.43 -4.69 2.77
N ALA A 126 9.27 -5.73 2.79
CA ALA A 126 10.47 -5.78 1.94
C ALA A 126 10.11 -5.80 0.45
N ILE A 127 9.04 -6.50 0.07
CA ILE A 127 8.54 -6.50 -1.31
C ILE A 127 8.08 -5.10 -1.73
N LEU A 128 7.34 -4.36 -0.90
CA LEU A 128 6.95 -2.98 -1.21
C LEU A 128 8.14 -2.05 -1.36
N ALA A 129 9.22 -2.26 -0.59
CA ALA A 129 10.43 -1.45 -0.70
C ALA A 129 11.23 -1.72 -2.00
N MET A 130 11.09 -2.91 -2.59
CA MET A 130 11.76 -3.31 -3.84
C MET A 130 10.92 -3.09 -5.11
N ALA A 131 9.61 -2.89 -4.94
CA ALA A 131 8.66 -2.73 -6.05
C ALA A 131 8.93 -1.44 -6.83
#